data_AF-A0A6J4N2E3-F1
#
_entry.id   AF-A0A6J4N2E3-F1
#
_cell.length_a   1.000
_cell.length_b   1.000
_cell.length_c   1.000
_cell.angle_alpha   90.00
_cell.angle_beta   90.00
_cell.angle_gamma   90.00
#
_symmetry.space_group_name_H-M   'P 1'
#
loop_
_entity.id
_entity.type
_entity.pdbx_description
1 polymer ?
#
loop_
_entity_poly.entity_id
_entity_poly.type
_entity_poly.pdbx_seq_one_letter_code
_entity_poly.pdbx_strand_id
1 'polypeptide(L)'
;MSRSSIVTRPPVPLFDEETARQKVKAAEDGWNSRNLEKVALAYTPDSKWRNRDEFFEGREEIVAFLKRKWERESGYRLRVVASTGHEPEAELVLA
;
A
#
# COMPACT_ATOMS: atom_id res chain seq x y z
N MET A 1 16.55 -37.66 16.02
CA MET A 1 16.48 -36.25 15.61
C MET A 1 15.04 -35.78 15.81
N SER A 2 14.74 -35.15 16.95
CA SER A 2 13.39 -34.63 17.23
C SER A 2 13.37 -33.16 16.85
N ARG A 3 12.54 -32.78 15.86
CA ARG A 3 12.34 -31.36 15.51
C ARG A 3 11.46 -30.74 16.59
N SER A 4 12.02 -29.80 17.36
CA SER A 4 11.28 -28.94 18.27
C SER A 4 10.20 -28.18 17.51
N SER A 5 8.96 -28.29 17.96
CA SER A 5 7.84 -27.44 17.55
C SER A 5 8.13 -26.00 17.98
N ILE A 6 8.33 -25.11 17.00
CA ILE A 6 8.44 -23.69 17.27
C ILE A 6 7.02 -23.18 17.55
N VAL A 7 6.72 -22.87 18.81
CA VAL A 7 5.49 -22.17 19.19
C VAL A 7 5.65 -20.71 18.79
N THR A 8 5.06 -20.30 17.67
CA THR A 8 4.96 -18.89 17.25
C THR A 8 4.01 -18.15 18.19
N ARG A 9 4.52 -17.15 18.91
CA ARG A 9 3.68 -16.22 19.67
C ARG A 9 3.15 -15.16 18.69
N PRO A 10 1.81 -14.98 18.57
CA PRO A 10 1.24 -14.02 17.65
C PRO A 10 1.61 -12.55 17.98
N PRO A 11 1.46 -11.62 17.02
CA PRO A 11 0.69 -11.77 15.78
C PRO A 11 1.50 -12.45 14.67
N VAL A 12 0.98 -13.56 14.16
CA VAL A 12 1.42 -14.13 12.88
C VAL A 12 0.77 -13.30 11.78
N PRO A 13 1.50 -12.94 10.70
CA PRO A 13 0.91 -12.19 9.61
C PRO A 13 -0.31 -12.91 9.05
N LEU A 14 -1.42 -12.21 8.83
CA LEU A 14 -2.65 -12.76 8.21
C LEU A 14 -2.43 -13.24 6.77
N PHE A 15 -1.26 -12.96 6.20
CA PHE A 15 -0.84 -13.35 4.84
C PHE A 15 0.39 -14.25 4.91
N ASP A 16 0.40 -15.31 4.10
CA ASP A 16 1.64 -16.03 3.79
C ASP A 16 2.54 -15.19 2.86
N GLU A 17 3.81 -15.59 2.71
CA GLU A 17 4.79 -14.86 1.90
C GLU A 17 4.33 -14.70 0.44
N GLU A 18 3.69 -15.73 -0.11
CA GLU A 18 3.23 -15.74 -1.49
C GLU A 18 2.13 -14.70 -1.72
N THR A 19 1.09 -14.71 -0.87
CA THR A 19 -0.04 -13.78 -0.91
C THR A 19 0.38 -12.35 -0.58
N ALA A 20 1.35 -12.16 0.32
CA ALA A 20 1.97 -10.86 0.58
C ALA A 20 2.69 -10.32 -0.68
N ARG A 21 3.45 -11.17 -1.38
CA ARG A 21 4.13 -10.79 -2.63
C ARG A 21 3.15 -10.45 -3.74
N GLN A 22 2.08 -11.22 -3.89
CA GLN A 22 1.01 -10.95 -4.84
C GLN A 22 0.33 -9.60 -4.54
N LYS A 23 0.03 -9.33 -3.28
CA LYS A 23 -0.58 -8.06 -2.83
C LYS A 23 0.33 -6.86 -3.10
N VAL A 24 1.63 -6.97 -2.79
CA VAL A 24 2.63 -5.93 -3.08
C VAL A 24 2.72 -5.66 -4.58
N LYS A 25 2.79 -6.71 -5.41
CA LYS A 25 2.87 -6.54 -6.85
C LYS A 25 1.61 -5.92 -7.44
N ALA A 26 0.43 -6.34 -7.00
CA ALA A 26 -0.83 -5.73 -7.43
C ALA A 26 -0.92 -4.24 -7.07
N ALA A 27 -0.43 -3.87 -5.88
CA ALA A 27 -0.32 -2.46 -5.50
C ALA A 27 0.66 -1.72 -6.42
N GLU A 28 1.87 -2.23 -6.61
CA GLU A 28 2.87 -1.64 -7.52
C GLU A 28 2.31 -1.43 -8.94
N ASP A 29 1.65 -2.42 -9.51
CA ASP A 29 1.03 -2.36 -10.83
C ASP A 29 -0.11 -1.32 -10.88
N GLY A 30 -0.94 -1.26 -9.83
CA GLY A 30 -1.99 -0.27 -9.68
C GLY A 30 -1.45 1.15 -9.69
N TRP A 31 -0.40 1.42 -8.92
CA TRP A 31 0.26 2.73 -8.84
C TRP A 31 0.99 3.10 -10.13
N ASN A 32 1.70 2.17 -10.75
CA ASN A 32 2.42 2.39 -12.00
C ASN A 32 1.50 2.61 -13.20
N SER A 33 0.22 2.19 -13.12
CA SER A 33 -0.78 2.49 -14.14
C SER A 33 -1.08 3.98 -14.29
N ARG A 34 -0.78 4.79 -13.27
CA ARG A 34 -1.09 6.23 -13.22
C ARG A 34 -2.57 6.56 -13.47
N ASN A 35 -3.46 5.59 -13.24
CA ASN A 35 -4.90 5.81 -13.29
C ASN A 35 -5.41 6.23 -11.91
N LEU A 36 -5.78 7.51 -11.79
CA LEU A 36 -6.19 8.16 -10.54
C LEU A 36 -7.32 7.41 -9.84
N GLU A 37 -8.39 7.12 -10.59
CA GLU A 37 -9.60 6.48 -10.08
C GLU A 37 -9.32 5.04 -9.67
N LYS A 38 -8.54 4.30 -10.47
CA LYS A 38 -8.17 2.92 -10.17
C LYS A 38 -7.35 2.82 -8.87
N VAL A 39 -6.42 3.76 -8.64
CA VAL A 39 -5.68 3.81 -7.39
C VAL A 39 -6.60 4.16 -6.22
N ALA A 40 -7.47 5.16 -6.36
CA ALA A 40 -8.39 5.55 -5.29
C ALA A 40 -9.39 4.44 -4.90
N LEU A 41 -9.82 3.61 -5.85
CA LEU A 41 -10.73 2.47 -5.60
C LEU A 41 -10.11 1.37 -4.71
N ALA A 42 -8.79 1.31 -4.58
CA ALA A 42 -8.12 0.38 -3.66
C ALA A 42 -8.30 0.76 -2.18
N TYR A 43 -8.83 1.95 -1.91
CA TYR A 43 -8.98 2.53 -0.57
C TYR A 43 -10.46 2.69 -0.22
N THR A 44 -10.78 2.69 1.08
CA THR A 44 -12.15 2.92 1.55
C THR A 44 -12.60 4.35 1.25
N PRO A 45 -13.92 4.61 1.14
CA PRO A 45 -14.44 5.96 0.90
C PRO A 45 -14.03 7.01 1.94
N ASP A 46 -13.74 6.58 3.17
CA ASP A 46 -13.33 7.37 4.35
C ASP A 46 -11.83 7.26 4.66
N SER A 47 -11.03 6.78 3.71
CA SER A 47 -9.58 6.63 3.90
C SER A 47 -8.90 7.96 4.18
N LYS A 48 -8.08 7.97 5.24
CA LYS A 48 -7.27 9.13 5.66
C LYS A 48 -5.84 8.93 5.21
N TRP A 49 -5.31 9.90 4.48
CA TRP A 49 -3.97 9.85 3.91
C TRP A 49 -3.10 10.95 4.49
N ARG A 50 -1.81 10.62 4.61
CA ARG A 50 -0.74 11.58 4.84
C ARG A 50 0.31 11.38 3.77
N ASN A 51 0.57 12.42 2.99
CA ASN A 51 1.69 12.49 2.07
C ASN A 51 2.61 13.61 2.54
N ARG A 52 3.73 13.25 3.17
CA ARG A 52 4.66 14.18 3.85
C ARG A 52 3.95 15.06 4.89
N ASP A 53 3.72 16.32 4.55
CA ASP A 53 3.06 17.38 5.34
C ASP A 53 1.61 17.65 4.90
N GLU A 54 1.13 16.99 3.85
CA GLU A 54 -0.25 17.10 3.35
C GLU A 54 -1.12 15.98 3.95
N PHE A 55 -2.28 16.35 4.47
CA PHE A 55 -3.27 15.43 5.03
C PHE A 55 -4.61 15.62 4.31
N PHE A 56 -5.25 14.52 3.95
CA PHE A 56 -6.54 14.55 3.27
C PHE A 56 -7.33 13.27 3.53
N GLU A 57 -8.64 13.35 3.34
CA GLU A 57 -9.57 12.27 3.64
C GLU A 57 -10.53 12.06 2.47
N GLY A 58 -10.74 10.80 2.13
CA GLY A 58 -11.71 10.38 1.14
C GLY A 58 -11.17 10.27 -0.28
N ARG A 59 -11.90 9.49 -1.10
CA ARG A 59 -11.48 9.13 -2.45
C ARG A 59 -11.35 10.32 -3.39
N GLU A 60 -12.23 11.31 -3.25
CA GLU A 60 -12.19 12.53 -4.07
C GLU A 60 -10.87 13.28 -3.86
N GLU A 61 -10.42 13.40 -2.60
CA GLU A 61 -9.16 14.08 -2.28
C GLU A 61 -7.93 13.27 -2.64
N ILE A 62 -8.02 11.94 -2.55
CA ILE A 62 -6.99 11.03 -3.09
C ILE A 62 -6.84 11.25 -4.60
N VAL A 63 -7.94 11.30 -5.36
CA VAL A 63 -7.91 11.55 -6.82
C VAL A 63 -7.31 12.93 -7.13
N ALA A 64 -7.74 13.98 -6.41
CA ALA A 64 -7.22 15.33 -6.57
C ALA A 64 -5.72 15.40 -6.29
N PHE A 65 -5.26 14.73 -5.23
CA PHE A 65 -3.84 14.62 -4.89
C PHE A 65 -3.04 13.91 -5.99
N LEU A 66 -3.48 12.73 -6.43
CA LEU A 66 -2.78 11.93 -7.44
C LEU A 66 -2.65 12.70 -8.77
N LYS A 67 -3.67 13.51 -9.12
CA LYS A 67 -3.64 14.36 -10.31
C LYS A 67 -2.49 15.36 -10.22
N ARG A 68 -2.42 16.12 -9.13
CA ARG A 68 -1.34 17.09 -8.88
C ARG A 68 0.04 16.42 -8.78
N LYS A 69 0.10 15.20 -8.25
CA LYS A 69 1.34 14.43 -8.12
C LYS A 69 1.90 14.07 -9.50
N TRP A 70 1.11 13.46 -10.37
CA TRP A 70 1.58 12.97 -11.67
C TRP A 70 1.67 14.05 -12.75
N GLU A 71 0.99 15.19 -12.60
CA GLU A 71 1.27 16.38 -13.42
C GLU A 71 2.69 16.91 -13.19
N ARG A 72 3.22 16.79 -11.96
CA ARG A 72 4.58 17.23 -11.59
C ARG A 72 5.65 16.16 -11.82
N GLU A 73 5.28 14.89 -11.71
CA GLU A 73 6.20 13.74 -11.76
C GLU A 73 6.12 12.99 -13.10
N SER A 74 6.67 13.58 -14.17
CA SER A 74 6.60 13.04 -15.56
C SER A 74 7.27 11.68 -15.77
N GLY A 75 8.19 11.28 -14.88
CA GLY A 75 8.91 10.00 -14.89
C GLY A 75 8.47 8.99 -13.82
N TYR A 76 7.26 9.15 -13.26
CA TYR A 76 6.81 8.35 -12.11
C TYR A 76 6.93 6.83 -12.35
N ARG A 77 7.66 6.18 -11.44
CA ARG A 77 7.70 4.73 -11.27
C ARG A 77 7.83 4.41 -9.79
N LEU A 78 6.92 3.59 -9.27
CA LEU A 78 6.93 3.12 -7.89
C LEU A 78 7.54 1.74 -7.82
N ARG A 79 8.31 1.49 -6.76
CA ARG A 79 8.69 0.15 -6.30
C ARG A 79 8.06 -0.08 -4.94
N VAL A 80 7.20 -1.09 -4.82
CA VAL A 80 6.58 -1.48 -3.54
C VAL A 80 7.33 -2.71 -3.02
N VAL A 81 7.70 -2.70 -1.75
CA VAL A 81 8.36 -3.83 -1.08
C VAL A 81 7.54 -4.23 0.14
N ALA A 82 7.40 -5.54 0.38
CA ALA A 82 6.89 -6.03 1.65
C ALA A 82 7.97 -5.86 2.71
N SER A 83 7.63 -5.27 3.86
CA SER A 83 8.45 -5.33 5.07
C SER A 83 7.88 -6.40 6.00
N THR A 84 8.75 -7.30 6.49
CA THR A 84 8.37 -8.29 7.49
C THR A 84 8.19 -7.58 8.83
N GLY A 85 6.98 -7.61 9.40
CA GLY A 85 6.71 -7.06 10.75
C GLY A 85 5.55 -6.06 10.86
N HIS A 86 4.84 -5.77 9.77
CA HIS A 86 3.59 -5.01 9.82
C HIS A 86 2.54 -5.73 9.00
N GLU A 87 1.37 -5.99 9.59
CA GLU A 87 0.17 -6.32 8.82
C GLU A 87 0.00 -5.22 7.76
N PRO A 88 -0.28 -5.55 6.49
CA PRO A 88 -0.65 -4.56 5.49
C PRO A 88 -2.09 -4.11 5.77
N GLU A 89 -2.30 -3.51 6.93
CA GLU A 89 -3.38 -2.56 7.17
C GLU A 89 -3.10 -1.34 6.29
N ALA A 90 -4.16 -0.72 5.80
CA ALA A 90 -4.12 0.30 4.77
C ALA A 90 -3.55 1.65 5.24
N GLU A 91 -2.53 1.68 6.10
CA GLU A 91 -1.67 2.84 6.28
C GLU A 91 -0.58 2.83 5.22
N LEU A 92 -0.95 3.16 3.98
CA LEU A 92 0.03 3.54 2.98
C LEU A 92 0.55 4.94 3.37
N VAL A 93 1.45 5.00 4.34
CA VAL A 93 2.28 6.18 4.59
C VAL A 93 3.22 6.32 3.39
N LEU A 94 2.79 7.09 2.40
CA LEU A 94 3.65 7.54 1.31
C LEU A 94 4.60 8.57 1.90
N ALA A 95 5.78 8.11 2.33
CA ALA A 95 6.94 8.95 2.63
C ALA A 95 7.65 9.36 1.33
#